data_AF-A0A645HMT9-F1
#
_entry.id   AF-A0A645HMT9-F1
#
_cell.length_a   1.000
_cell.length_b   1.000
_cell.length_c   1.000
_cell.angle_alpha   90.00
_cell.angle_beta   90.00
_cell.angle_gamma   90.00
#
_symmetry.space_group_name_H-M   'P 1'
#
loop_
_entity.id
_entity.type
_entity.pdbx_description
1 polymer ?
#
loop_
_entity_poly.entity_id
_entity_poly.type
_entity_poly.pdbx_seq_one_letter_code
_entity_poly.pdbx_strand_id
1 'polypeptide(L)' 'MGILKMADKYSVERLENACARALSYTPRPTSRNISAILKSGQDKVLPSAGPARKADDRHSFIRGAEYYGGGRDAD' A
#
# COMPACT_ATOMS: atom_id res chain seq x y z
N MET A 1 17.02 -3.23 -19.05
CA MET A 1 16.78 -1.78 -18.81
C MET A 1 16.81 -1.54 -17.30
N GLY A 2 17.82 -0.82 -16.81
CA GLY A 2 17.87 -0.41 -15.40
C GLY A 2 16.92 0.75 -15.12
N ILE A 3 16.52 0.92 -13.86
CA ILE A 3 15.60 2.00 -13.42
C ILE A 3 16.15 3.38 -13.77
N LEU A 4 17.48 3.58 -13.64
CA LEU A 4 18.16 4.82 -14.00
C LEU A 4 17.91 5.25 -15.46
N LYS A 5 17.94 4.31 -16.41
CA LYS A 5 17.67 4.59 -17.84
C LYS A 5 16.22 4.98 -18.13
N MET A 6 15.29 4.77 -17.19
CA MET A 6 13.89 5.19 -17.36
C MET A 6 13.70 6.67 -17.02
N ALA A 7 14.53 7.23 -16.13
CA ALA A 7 14.51 8.65 -15.80
C ALA A 7 14.82 9.52 -17.04
N ASP A 8 15.75 9.07 -17.87
CA ASP A 8 16.13 9.74 -19.13
C ASP A 8 14.97 9.84 -20.13
N LYS A 9 14.05 8.87 -20.12
CA LYS A 9 12.91 8.82 -21.08
C LYS A 9 11.64 9.47 -20.57
N TYR A 10 11.34 9.32 -19.28
CA TYR A 10 10.02 9.63 -18.73
C TYR A 10 9.99 10.82 -17.79
N SER A 11 11.14 11.46 -17.51
CA SER A 11 11.34 12.45 -16.44
C SER A 11 11.38 11.81 -15.05
N VAL A 12 12.07 12.49 -14.13
CA VAL A 12 12.24 12.05 -12.75
C VAL A 12 10.89 12.02 -12.03
N GLU A 13 10.06 13.03 -12.22
CA GLU A 13 8.74 13.15 -11.59
C GLU A 13 7.82 11.97 -11.92
N ARG A 14 7.75 11.58 -13.20
CA ARG A 14 6.93 10.43 -13.62
C ARG A 14 7.50 9.11 -13.09
N LEU A 15 8.82 9.00 -12.96
CA LEU A 15 9.47 7.82 -12.41
C LEU A 15 9.15 7.66 -10.92
N GLU A 16 9.21 8.74 -10.14
CA GLU A 16 8.85 8.74 -8.71
C GLU A 16 7.38 8.36 -8.51
N ASN A 17 6.46 8.94 -9.29
CA ASN A 17 5.05 8.57 -9.25
C ASN A 17 4.82 7.10 -9.60
N ALA A 18 5.53 6.57 -10.60
CA ALA A 18 5.46 5.16 -10.96
C ALA A 18 6.01 4.25 -9.85
N CYS A 19 7.10 4.64 -9.19
CA CYS A 19 7.66 3.91 -8.05
C CYS A 19 6.71 3.88 -6.85
N ALA A 20 6.15 5.03 -6.47
CA ALA A 20 5.16 5.14 -5.40
C ALA A 20 3.94 4.25 -5.68
N ARG A 21 3.45 4.28 -6.92
CA ARG A 21 2.33 3.44 -7.34
C ARG A 21 2.70 1.95 -7.36
N ALA A 22 3.90 1.59 -7.79
CA ALA A 22 4.36 0.20 -7.76
C ALA A 22 4.42 -0.35 -6.32
N LEU A 23 4.88 0.45 -5.36
CA LEU A 23 4.93 0.09 -3.93
C LEU A 23 3.54 -0.10 -3.32
N SER A 24 2.54 0.65 -3.79
CA SER A 24 1.15 0.49 -3.33
C SER A 24 0.55 -0.87 -3.70
N TYR A 25 0.98 -1.46 -4.82
CA TYR A 25 0.47 -2.76 -5.29
C TYR A 25 1.28 -3.95 -4.79
N THR A 26 2.59 -3.80 -4.63
CA THR A 26 3.48 -4.87 -4.16
C THR A 26 4.60 -4.30 -3.31
N PRO A 27 4.92 -4.93 -2.15
CA PRO A 27 6.01 -4.48 -1.28
C PRO A 27 7.41 -4.64 -1.91
N ARG A 28 7.53 -5.44 -2.97
CA ARG A 28 8.80 -5.66 -3.70
C ARG A 28 8.60 -5.53 -5.22
N PRO A 29 8.47 -4.30 -5.73
CA PRO A 29 8.29 -4.08 -7.16
C PRO A 29 9.57 -4.37 -7.94
N THR A 30 9.41 -4.88 -9.16
CA THR A 30 10.52 -5.08 -10.11
C THR A 30 10.54 -3.96 -11.17
N SER A 31 11.67 -3.80 -11.87
CA SER A 31 11.78 -2.82 -12.97
C SER A 31 10.76 -3.04 -14.10
N ARG A 32 10.27 -4.27 -14.28
CA ARG A 32 9.20 -4.59 -15.22
C ARG A 32 7.89 -3.94 -14.81
N ASN A 33 7.55 -3.98 -13.53
CA ASN A 33 6.32 -3.38 -12.99
C ASN A 33 6.34 -1.85 -13.19
N ILE A 34 7.45 -1.20 -12.85
CA ILE A 34 7.65 0.24 -13.04
C ILE A 34 7.51 0.61 -14.53
N SER A 35 8.13 -0.17 -15.42
CA SER A 35 8.01 0.05 -16.87
C SER A 35 6.58 -0.11 -17.39
N ALA A 36 5.80 -1.03 -16.83
CA ALA A 36 4.41 -1.24 -17.22
C ALA A 36 3.53 -0.07 -16.77
N ILE A 37 3.75 0.47 -15.57
CA ILE A 37 3.05 1.66 -15.04
C ILE A 37 3.36 2.88 -15.92
N LEU A 38 4.63 3.12 -16.25
CA LEU A 38 5.06 4.22 -17.12
C LEU A 38 4.49 4.12 -18.55
N LYS A 39 4.46 2.91 -19.11
CA LYS A 39 3.90 2.66 -20.45
C LYS A 39 2.39 2.82 -20.49
N SER A 40 1.69 2.40 -19.43
CA SER A 40 0.23 2.54 -19.33
C SER A 40 -0.22 3.94 -18.90
N GLY A 41 0.70 4.83 -18.52
CA GLY A 41 0.37 6.19 -18.08
C GLY A 41 -0.31 6.24 -16.71
N GLN A 42 -0.28 5.14 -15.95
CA GLN A 42 -0.85 5.07 -14.61
C GLN A 42 -0.11 5.94 -13.59
N ASP A 43 1.11 6.39 -13.91
CA ASP A 43 1.86 7.35 -13.12
C ASP A 43 1.21 8.75 -13.06
N LYS A 44 0.33 9.08 -14.02
CA LYS A 44 -0.35 10.39 -14.10
C LYS A 44 -1.67 10.43 -13.35
N VAL A 45 -2.25 9.27 -13.09
CA VAL A 45 -3.54 9.18 -12.40
C VAL A 45 -3.22 9.21 -10.92
N LEU A 46 -3.62 10.27 -10.21
CA LEU A 46 -3.53 10.30 -8.75
C LEU A 46 -4.17 9.00 -8.22
N PRO A 47 -3.46 8.21 -7.40
CA PRO A 47 -4.13 7.17 -6.66
C PRO A 47 -5.18 7.89 -5.83
N SER A 48 -6.45 7.77 -6.20
CA SER A 48 -7.52 8.02 -5.27
C SER A 48 -7.16 7.17 -4.07
N ALA A 49 -6.83 7.81 -2.95
CA ALA A 49 -6.69 7.14 -1.68
C ALA A 49 -8.08 6.54 -1.42
N GLY A 50 -8.33 5.36 -1.98
CA GLY A 50 -9.52 4.59 -1.69
C GLY A 50 -9.58 4.55 -0.17
N PRO A 51 -10.77 4.82 0.41
CA PRO A 51 -10.90 5.05 1.83
C PRO A 51 -10.11 3.96 2.54
N ALA A 52 -9.12 4.38 3.36
CA ALA A 52 -8.39 3.47 4.21
C ALA A 52 -9.46 2.58 4.85
N ARG A 53 -9.45 1.27 4.56
CA ARG A 53 -10.44 0.36 5.11
C ARG A 53 -10.29 0.48 6.60
N LYS A 54 -11.17 1.27 7.23
CA LYS A 54 -11.29 1.31 8.67
C LYS A 54 -11.57 -0.13 9.04
N ALA A 55 -10.70 -0.71 9.86
CA ALA A 55 -10.95 -2.03 10.42
C ALA A 55 -12.36 -1.95 11.03
N ASP A 56 -13.29 -2.68 10.42
CA ASP A 56 -14.68 -2.65 10.84
C ASP A 56 -14.79 -3.54 12.06
N ASP A 57 -14.60 -2.92 13.23
CA ASP A 57 -14.62 -3.58 14.54
C ASP A 57 -16.02 -4.13 14.88
N ARG A 58 -17.03 -3.90 14.02
CA ARG A 58 -18.39 -4.44 14.19
C ARG A 58 -18.47 -5.96 14.19
N HIS A 59 -17.41 -6.67 13.76
CA HIS A 59 -17.36 -8.14 13.72
C HIS A 59 -16.24 -8.76 14.56
N SER A 60 -15.60 -8.00 15.45
CA SER A 60 -14.54 -8.54 16.33
C SER A 60 -15.16 -9.35 17.48
N PHE A 61 -15.12 -10.68 17.40
CA PHE A 61 -15.54 -11.57 18.48
C PHE A 61 -14.39 -11.79 19.48
N ILE A 62 -14.01 -10.76 20.24
CA ILE A 62 -13.05 -10.91 21.35
C ILE A 62 -13.84 -11.31 22.60
N ARG A 63 -13.39 -12.37 23.29
CA ARG A 63 -14.03 -12.80 24.54
C ARG A 63 -13.64 -11.84 25.68
N GLY A 64 -14.58 -11.55 26.58
CA GLY A 64 -14.38 -10.61 27.69
C GLY A 64 -13.25 -11.03 28.63
N ALA A 65 -12.79 -10.09 29.47
CA ALA A 65 -11.69 -10.32 30.42
C ALA A 65 -11.97 -11.50 31.38
N GLU A 66 -13.24 -11.79 31.68
CA GLU A 66 -13.63 -12.97 32.44
C GLU A 66 -13.22 -14.30 31.78
N TYR A 67 -13.19 -14.38 30.44
CA TYR A 67 -12.78 -15.59 29.72
C TYR A 67 -11.32 -15.93 29.94
N TYR A 68 -10.48 -14.92 30.18
CA TYR A 68 -9.05 -15.07 30.43
C TYR A 68 -8.71 -15.09 31.93
N GLY A 69 -9.71 -15.17 32.81
CA GLY A 69 -9.52 -15.30 34.25
C GLY A 69 -9.21 -14.01 35.00
N GLY A 70 -9.36 -12.84 34.36
CA GLY A 70 -9.04 -11.53 34.95
C GLY A 70 -10.10 -10.93 35.88
N GLY A 71 -11.20 -11.64 36.16
CA GLY A 71 -12.33 -11.12 36.93
C GLY A 71 -12.25 -11.32 38.45
N ARG A 72 -11.08 -11.64 39.02
CA ARG A 72 -10.97 -12.05 40.43
C ARG A 72 -10.14 -11.14 41.35
N ASP A 73 -9.75 -9.95 40.90
CA ASP A 73 -8.90 -9.05 41.70
C ASP A 73 -9.48 -7.63 41.86
N ALA A 74 -10.81 -7.49 41.96
CA ALA A 74 -11.48 -6.23 42.26
C ALA A 74 -12.47 -6.39 43.43
N ASP A 75 -11.95 -6.68 44.61
CA ASP A 75 -12.55 -6.37 45.91
C ASP A 75 -11.46 -5.83 46.84
#